data_AF-A0A3E2GW56-F1
#
_entry.id   AF-A0A3E2GW56-F1
#
_cell.length_a   1.000
_cell.length_b   1.000
_cell.length_c   1.000
_cell.angle_alpha   90.00
_cell.angle_beta   90.00
_cell.angle_gamma   90.00
#
_symmetry.space_group_name_H-M   'P 1'
#
loop_
_entity.id
_entity.type
_entity.pdbx_description
1 polymer ?
#
loop_
_entity_poly.entity_id
_entity_poly.type
_entity_poly.pdbx_seq_one_letter_code
_entity_poly.pdbx_strand_id
1 'polypeptide(L)'
;MTAVAVHQIAAWIFKRDESLHKNDGVISYKRPDDESNKYYREPDPYPTLFYHSEYTYHEQYPKGVADMVGYWAENRILGGVALFGRKKAGLQGTDIYFHSDRNQVTFRIYKLLDSQIQTLLDFLLLSNAPTTTTCPLPILGDKNNRDRIDPGDAIDCHGVFRDHWERKIPVKDD
;
A
#
# COMPACT_ATOMS: atom_id res chain seq x y z
N MET A 1 8.68 11.36 1.91
CA MET A 1 10.02 10.77 1.67
C MET A 1 10.17 9.38 2.31
N THR A 2 9.75 9.18 3.56
CA THR A 2 9.88 7.88 4.26
C THR A 2 9.20 6.71 3.55
N ALA A 3 7.93 6.86 3.12
CA ALA A 3 7.21 5.81 2.40
C ALA A 3 7.89 5.42 1.08
N VAL A 4 8.33 6.43 0.31
CA VAL A 4 9.10 6.20 -0.93
C VAL A 4 10.41 5.48 -0.61
N ALA A 5 11.15 5.86 0.43
CA ALA A 5 12.38 5.17 0.80
C ALA A 5 12.13 3.69 1.16
N VAL A 6 11.12 3.39 1.98
CA VAL A 6 10.71 2.02 2.30
C VAL A 6 10.38 1.22 1.03
N HIS A 7 9.57 1.82 0.14
CA HIS A 7 9.21 1.22 -1.14
C HIS A 7 10.44 0.91 -2.00
N GLN A 8 11.34 1.89 -2.15
CA GLN A 8 12.53 1.77 -2.99
C GLN A 8 13.52 0.73 -2.44
N ILE A 9 13.71 0.68 -1.12
CA ILE A 9 14.56 -0.32 -0.47
C ILE A 9 13.98 -1.72 -0.67
N ALA A 10 12.68 -1.90 -0.46
CA ALA A 10 12.02 -3.19 -0.67
C ALA A 10 12.12 -3.65 -2.12
N ALA A 11 11.83 -2.76 -3.08
CA ALA A 11 11.98 -3.05 -4.50
C ALA A 11 13.43 -3.39 -4.87
N TRP A 12 14.41 -2.70 -4.28
CA TRP A 12 15.84 -2.97 -4.50
C TRP A 12 16.26 -4.32 -3.94
N ILE A 13 15.90 -4.65 -2.69
CA ILE A 13 16.19 -5.94 -2.06
C ILE A 13 15.56 -7.07 -2.87
N PHE A 14 14.30 -6.91 -3.28
CA PHE A 14 13.60 -7.91 -4.09
C PHE A 14 14.33 -8.19 -5.41
N LYS A 15 14.81 -7.15 -6.09
CA LYS A 15 15.56 -7.28 -7.35
C LYS A 15 16.93 -7.93 -7.22
N ARG A 16 17.51 -7.99 -6.02
CA ARG A 16 18.73 -8.77 -5.80
C ARG A 16 18.48 -10.26 -5.97
N ASP A 17 17.22 -10.68 -5.87
CA ASP A 17 16.81 -12.06 -6.05
C ASP A 17 17.65 -12.98 -5.14
N GLU A 18 17.75 -12.63 -3.86
CA GLU A 18 18.52 -13.39 -2.85
C GLU A 18 17.59 -14.27 -1.99
N SER A 19 16.39 -14.57 -2.49
CA SER A 19 15.38 -15.35 -1.75
C SER A 19 15.93 -16.73 -1.38
N LEU A 20 15.85 -17.07 -0.09
CA LEU A 20 16.18 -18.40 0.42
C LEU A 20 15.18 -19.47 -0.05
N HIS A 21 14.03 -19.03 -0.57
CA HIS A 21 12.88 -19.85 -0.93
C HIS A 21 12.69 -20.01 -2.44
N LYS A 22 13.70 -19.73 -3.28
CA LYS A 22 13.52 -19.84 -4.74
C LYS A 22 13.15 -21.25 -5.23
N ASN A 23 13.67 -22.26 -4.54
CA ASN A 23 13.61 -23.65 -4.98
C ASN A 23 12.62 -24.49 -4.18
N ASP A 24 11.83 -23.89 -3.29
CA ASP A 24 10.82 -24.63 -2.51
C ASP A 24 9.45 -24.71 -3.20
N GLY A 25 9.32 -24.07 -4.38
CA GLY A 25 8.13 -24.13 -5.22
C GLY A 25 6.96 -23.31 -4.72
N VAL A 26 7.11 -22.53 -3.64
CA VAL A 26 6.01 -21.77 -3.03
C VAL A 26 5.36 -20.77 -4.00
N ILE A 27 6.15 -20.18 -4.90
CA ILE A 27 5.66 -19.26 -5.94
C ILE A 27 5.41 -19.94 -7.30
N SER A 28 5.63 -21.25 -7.40
CA SER A 28 5.53 -22.00 -8.66
C SER A 28 4.14 -22.63 -8.90
N TYR A 29 3.25 -22.51 -7.92
CA TYR A 29 1.88 -23.00 -8.05
C TYR A 29 1.20 -22.31 -9.23
N LYS A 30 0.70 -23.13 -10.16
CA LYS A 30 -0.20 -22.69 -11.22
C LYS A 30 -1.51 -23.41 -11.02
N ARG A 31 -2.60 -22.65 -11.06
CA ARG A 31 -3.94 -23.23 -11.00
C ARG A 31 -4.12 -24.15 -12.23
N PRO A 32 -4.64 -25.38 -12.07
CA PRO A 32 -5.03 -26.21 -13.20
C PRO A 32 -6.11 -25.52 -14.04
N ASP A 33 -6.06 -25.69 -15.36
CA ASP A 33 -7.11 -25.17 -16.25
C ASP A 33 -8.43 -25.88 -15.94
N ASP A 34 -9.35 -25.15 -15.30
CA ASP A 34 -10.70 -25.60 -15.00
C ASP A 34 -11.70 -24.77 -15.82
N GLU A 35 -12.17 -25.35 -16.93
CA GLU A 35 -13.15 -24.73 -17.82
C GLU A 35 -14.57 -24.71 -17.22
N SER A 36 -14.81 -25.41 -16.10
CA SER A 36 -16.17 -25.62 -15.58
C SER A 36 -16.78 -24.38 -14.93
N ASN A 37 -15.98 -23.38 -14.53
CA ASN A 37 -16.47 -22.20 -13.84
C ASN A 37 -15.80 -20.89 -14.27
N LYS A 38 -15.96 -20.55 -15.56
CA LYS A 38 -15.43 -19.32 -16.17
C LYS A 38 -15.89 -18.01 -15.50
N TYR A 39 -17.01 -18.02 -14.77
CA TYR A 39 -17.59 -16.82 -14.13
C TYR A 39 -17.05 -16.56 -12.72
N TYR A 40 -16.52 -17.59 -12.04
CA TYR A 40 -15.91 -17.48 -10.72
C TYR A 40 -14.45 -17.96 -10.76
N ARG A 41 -13.73 -17.55 -11.80
CA ARG A 41 -12.29 -17.84 -11.90
C ARG A 41 -11.56 -16.92 -10.93
N GLU A 42 -11.20 -17.45 -9.76
CA GLU A 42 -10.23 -16.80 -8.88
C GLU A 42 -8.98 -16.38 -9.68
N PRO A 43 -8.38 -15.21 -9.37
CA PRO A 43 -7.21 -14.73 -10.07
C PRO A 43 -6.08 -15.76 -10.02
N ASP A 44 -5.29 -15.83 -11.09
CA ASP A 44 -4.05 -16.61 -11.05
C ASP A 44 -3.15 -16.09 -9.91
N PRO A 45 -2.35 -16.98 -9.29
CA PRO A 45 -1.41 -16.57 -8.26
C PRO A 45 -0.52 -15.43 -8.73
N TYR A 46 -0.36 -14.41 -7.88
CA TYR A 46 0.53 -13.30 -8.18
C TYR A 46 1.99 -13.77 -8.27
N PRO A 47 2.84 -13.08 -9.06
CA PRO A 47 4.25 -13.44 -9.24
C PRO A 47 5.13 -13.28 -7.99
N THR A 48 4.54 -12.88 -6.86
CA THR A 48 5.18 -12.73 -5.56
C THR A 48 4.15 -12.90 -4.45
N LEU A 49 4.59 -13.41 -3.29
CA LEU A 49 3.77 -13.40 -2.07
C LEU A 49 3.73 -12.04 -1.37
N PHE A 50 4.61 -11.13 -1.76
CA PHE A 50 4.73 -9.80 -1.18
C PHE A 50 3.87 -8.81 -1.96
N TYR A 51 2.56 -8.85 -1.76
CA TYR A 51 1.62 -7.96 -2.42
C TYR A 51 0.60 -7.36 -1.46
N HIS A 52 0.11 -6.17 -1.80
CA HIS A 52 -1.09 -5.57 -1.22
C HIS A 52 -2.26 -5.85 -2.17
N SER A 53 -3.44 -6.22 -1.65
CA SER A 53 -4.59 -6.65 -2.47
C SER A 53 -4.99 -5.68 -3.58
N GLU A 54 -4.93 -4.38 -3.28
CA GLU A 54 -5.29 -3.29 -4.21
C GLU A 54 -4.14 -2.76 -5.09
N TYR A 55 -2.89 -3.23 -4.91
CA TYR A 55 -1.72 -2.76 -5.66
C TYR A 55 -1.04 -3.92 -6.39
N THR A 56 -1.77 -4.55 -7.31
CA THR A 56 -1.37 -5.78 -8.00
C THR A 56 -1.14 -5.63 -9.51
N TYR A 57 -1.39 -4.44 -10.05
CA TYR A 57 -1.26 -4.11 -11.47
C TYR A 57 0.21 -3.85 -11.86
N HIS A 58 1.07 -4.84 -11.65
CA HIS A 58 2.49 -4.72 -11.93
C HIS A 58 2.83 -4.41 -13.39
N GLU A 59 1.96 -4.74 -14.34
CA GLU A 59 2.19 -4.47 -15.76
C GLU A 59 2.25 -2.98 -16.09
N GLN A 60 1.59 -2.12 -15.30
CA GLN A 60 1.64 -0.65 -15.46
C GLN A 60 2.70 0.01 -14.55
N TYR A 61 3.33 -0.73 -13.66
CA TYR A 61 4.30 -0.17 -12.71
C TYR A 61 5.68 -0.02 -13.35
N PRO A 62 6.39 1.12 -13.16
CA PRO A 62 7.70 1.35 -13.75
C PRO A 62 8.75 0.27 -13.41
N LYS A 63 8.65 -0.38 -12.25
CA LYS A 63 9.54 -1.48 -11.84
C LYS A 63 8.84 -2.84 -11.80
N GLY A 64 7.66 -2.95 -12.38
CA GLY A 64 6.93 -4.21 -12.45
C GLY A 64 6.57 -4.76 -11.08
N VAL A 65 6.78 -6.07 -10.90
CA VAL A 65 6.53 -6.80 -9.64
C VAL A 65 7.26 -6.18 -8.45
N ALA A 66 8.43 -5.56 -8.66
CA ALA A 66 9.18 -4.95 -7.57
C ALA A 66 8.42 -3.79 -6.91
N ASP A 67 7.58 -3.06 -7.65
CA ASP A 67 6.75 -2.00 -7.07
C ASP A 67 5.58 -2.61 -6.26
N MET A 68 5.04 -3.78 -6.64
CA MET A 68 4.07 -4.51 -5.77
C MET A 68 4.69 -4.82 -4.41
N VAL A 69 5.94 -5.30 -4.41
CA VAL A 69 6.69 -5.58 -3.18
C VAL A 69 6.94 -4.31 -2.37
N GLY A 70 7.20 -3.19 -3.04
CA GLY A 70 7.31 -1.88 -2.41
C GLY A 70 6.03 -1.46 -1.69
N TYR A 71 4.88 -1.57 -2.34
CA TYR A 71 3.57 -1.27 -1.73
C TYR A 71 3.26 -2.21 -0.56
N TRP A 72 3.56 -3.50 -0.70
CA TRP A 72 3.46 -4.46 0.39
C TRP A 72 4.32 -4.02 1.59
N ALA A 73 5.57 -3.64 1.35
CA ALA A 73 6.51 -3.24 2.40
C ALA A 73 6.07 -1.97 3.13
N GLU A 74 5.58 -0.96 2.40
CA GLU A 74 4.97 0.23 3.02
C GLU A 74 3.83 -0.15 3.93
N ASN A 75 2.91 -0.97 3.44
CA ASN A 75 1.79 -1.43 4.23
C ASN A 75 2.26 -2.28 5.43
N ARG A 76 3.30 -3.12 5.29
CA ARG A 76 3.91 -3.92 6.37
C ARG A 76 4.59 -3.10 7.46
N ILE A 77 5.38 -2.11 7.07
CA ILE A 77 6.23 -1.33 7.99
C ILE A 77 5.47 -0.12 8.53
N LEU A 78 4.80 0.63 7.65
CA LEU A 78 4.13 1.88 8.03
C LEU A 78 2.70 1.65 8.53
N GLY A 79 2.04 0.58 8.09
CA GLY A 79 0.65 0.27 8.41
C GLY A 79 -0.34 0.53 7.27
N GLY A 80 0.13 1.15 6.19
CA GLY A 80 -0.60 1.28 4.93
C GLY A 80 0.28 1.88 3.83
N VAL A 81 -0.17 1.79 2.58
CA VAL A 81 0.40 2.55 1.46
C VAL A 81 0.07 4.03 1.66
N ALA A 82 1.09 4.88 1.59
CA ALA A 82 0.94 6.31 1.81
C ALA A 82 0.43 7.03 0.56
N LEU A 83 -0.71 7.71 0.70
CA LEU A 83 -1.40 8.45 -0.35
C LEU A 83 -1.56 9.93 0.06
N PHE A 84 -1.73 10.80 -0.94
CA PHE A 84 -1.78 12.23 -0.73
C PHE A 84 -3.04 12.83 -1.37
N GLY A 85 -3.78 13.62 -0.61
CA GLY A 85 -4.87 14.43 -1.14
C GLY A 85 -4.33 15.57 -1.99
N ARG A 86 -4.56 15.50 -3.30
CA ARG A 86 -4.18 16.53 -4.27
C ARG A 86 -5.43 17.33 -4.64
N LYS A 87 -5.81 18.29 -3.79
CA LYS A 87 -6.93 19.20 -4.11
C LYS A 87 -6.62 19.97 -5.40
N LYS A 88 -7.62 20.14 -6.28
CA LYS A 88 -7.53 21.04 -7.44
C LYS A 88 -7.09 22.42 -6.95
N ALA A 89 -5.94 22.87 -7.47
CA ALA A 89 -5.29 24.17 -7.32
C ALA A 89 -5.93 25.15 -6.30
N GLY A 90 -5.34 25.30 -5.10
CA GLY A 90 -5.57 26.51 -4.31
C GLY A 90 -5.41 26.44 -2.79
N LEU A 91 -5.33 25.27 -2.15
CA LEU A 91 -5.27 25.20 -0.69
C LEU A 91 -4.10 24.35 -0.19
N GLN A 92 -3.28 25.01 0.64
CA GLN A 92 -2.13 24.45 1.35
C GLN A 92 -2.61 23.43 2.39
N GLY A 93 -2.34 22.16 2.14
CA GLY A 93 -2.64 21.08 3.07
C GLY A 93 -2.67 19.76 2.31
N THR A 94 -1.52 19.08 2.24
CA THR A 94 -1.45 17.73 1.68
C THR A 94 -1.97 16.77 2.74
N ASP A 95 -3.29 16.55 2.74
CA ASP A 95 -3.91 15.52 3.58
C ASP A 95 -3.23 14.18 3.30
N ILE A 96 -2.78 13.48 4.35
CA ILE A 96 -2.09 12.19 4.25
C ILE A 96 -3.09 11.09 4.55
N TYR A 97 -3.15 10.10 3.68
CA TYR A 97 -4.03 8.96 3.81
C TYR A 97 -3.22 7.67 3.80
N PHE A 98 -3.69 6.67 4.54
CA PHE A 98 -3.18 5.31 4.45
C PHE A 98 -4.21 4.37 3.84
N HIS A 99 -3.72 3.48 3.00
CA HIS A 99 -4.47 2.34 2.50
C HIS A 99 -3.89 1.06 3.07
N SER A 100 -4.62 0.42 3.99
CA SER A 100 -4.17 -0.79 4.68
C SER A 100 -4.94 -2.00 4.18
N ASP A 101 -4.25 -3.13 4.00
CA ASP A 101 -4.88 -4.45 3.77
C ASP A 101 -4.99 -5.29 5.06
N ARG A 102 -4.81 -4.65 6.22
CA ARG A 102 -4.77 -5.36 7.51
C ARG A 102 -6.13 -5.85 7.95
N ASN A 103 -6.13 -7.08 8.48
CA ASN A 103 -7.28 -7.64 9.15
C ASN A 103 -7.71 -6.74 10.33
N GLN A 104 -9.02 -6.57 10.51
CA GLN A 104 -9.63 -5.77 11.58
C GLN A 104 -9.28 -4.26 11.58
N VAL A 105 -8.82 -3.70 10.46
CA VAL A 105 -8.59 -2.25 10.30
C VAL A 105 -9.73 -1.64 9.47
N THR A 106 -9.59 -1.64 8.15
CA THR A 106 -10.63 -1.30 7.17
C THR A 106 -10.06 -1.52 5.77
N PHE A 107 -10.92 -1.88 4.81
CA PHE A 107 -10.52 -1.91 3.39
C PHE A 107 -10.46 -0.49 2.78
N ARG A 108 -11.08 0.50 3.42
CA ARG A 108 -11.14 1.87 2.89
C ARG A 108 -9.84 2.62 3.13
N ILE A 109 -9.55 3.57 2.26
CA ILE A 109 -8.47 4.53 2.48
C ILE A 109 -8.91 5.47 3.57
N TYR A 110 -8.06 5.73 4.56
CA TYR A 110 -8.42 6.57 5.70
C TYR A 110 -7.41 7.71 5.88
N LYS A 111 -7.92 8.90 6.15
CA LYS A 111 -7.08 10.06 6.48
C LYS A 111 -6.40 9.83 7.83
N LEU A 112 -5.10 10.07 7.90
CA LEU A 112 -4.38 10.03 9.17
C LEU A 112 -4.81 11.21 10.06
N LEU A 113 -4.88 10.95 11.36
CA LEU A 113 -5.12 11.99 12.35
C LEU A 113 -3.86 12.84 12.52
N ASP A 114 -4.02 14.13 12.81
CA ASP A 114 -2.89 15.01 13.11
C ASP A 114 -2.06 14.48 14.27
N SER A 115 -2.69 13.85 15.27
CA SER A 115 -2.00 13.18 16.38
C SER A 115 -1.17 11.97 15.95
N GLN A 116 -1.65 11.17 14.99
CA GLN A 116 -0.88 10.03 14.43
C GLN A 116 0.34 10.55 13.65
N ILE A 117 0.16 11.62 12.87
CA ILE A 117 1.26 12.27 12.14
C ILE A 117 2.27 12.86 13.11
N GLN A 118 1.83 13.61 14.12
CA GLN A 118 2.69 14.24 15.11
C GLN A 118 3.49 13.18 15.88
N THR A 119 2.85 12.10 16.33
CA THR A 119 3.55 11.01 17.04
C THR A 119 4.66 10.39 16.17
N LEU A 120 4.41 10.21 14.87
CA LEU A 120 5.44 9.73 13.94
C LEU A 120 6.58 10.74 13.77
N LEU A 121 6.26 12.02 13.61
CA LEU A 121 7.27 13.08 13.48
C LEU A 121 8.13 13.16 14.75
N ASP A 122 7.50 13.16 15.92
CA ASP A 122 8.20 13.17 17.20
C ASP A 122 9.14 11.97 17.29
N PHE A 123 8.67 10.77 16.94
CA PHE A 123 9.50 9.57 16.93
C PHE A 123 10.70 9.67 15.96
N LEU A 124 10.49 10.17 14.74
CA LEU A 124 11.55 10.30 13.73
C LEU A 124 12.56 11.40 14.03
N LEU A 125 12.16 12.44 14.76
CA LEU A 125 13.01 13.58 15.12
C LEU A 125 13.76 13.40 16.44
N LEU A 126 13.47 12.34 17.20
CA LEU A 126 14.21 12.00 18.42
C LEU A 126 15.69 11.74 18.11
N SER A 127 16.53 12.71 18.45
CA SER A 127 17.97 12.64 18.19
C SER A 127 18.72 11.74 19.19
N ASN A 128 18.13 11.54 20.39
CA ASN A 128 18.61 10.65 21.46
C ASN A 128 17.40 9.99 22.12
N ALA A 129 16.92 8.89 21.56
CA ALA A 129 15.77 8.19 22.12
C ALA A 129 16.16 7.54 23.46
N PRO A 130 15.44 7.82 24.57
CA PRO A 130 15.50 6.97 25.75
C PRO A 130 15.10 5.54 25.34
N THR A 131 15.67 4.52 26.00
CA THR A 131 15.39 3.10 25.73
C THR A 131 13.91 2.71 25.91
N THR A 132 13.08 3.61 26.42
CA THR A 132 11.65 3.42 26.69
C THR A 132 10.71 3.98 25.62
N THR A 133 11.22 4.64 24.57
CA THR A 133 10.34 5.18 23.51
C THR A 133 9.79 4.05 22.64
N THR A 134 8.48 3.81 22.72
CA THR A 134 7.77 2.86 21.86
C THR A 134 7.66 3.39 20.44
N CYS A 135 8.05 2.58 19.46
CA CYS A 135 7.87 2.90 18.04
C CYS A 135 6.37 3.03 17.70
N PRO A 136 5.93 4.11 17.04
CA PRO A 136 4.51 4.30 16.68
C PRO A 136 4.09 3.51 15.44
N LEU A 137 5.02 2.81 14.79
CA LEU A 137 4.76 2.01 13.61
C LEU A 137 4.44 0.55 13.99
N PRO A 138 3.53 -0.12 13.26
CA PRO A 138 2.70 0.42 12.18
C PRO A 138 1.56 1.32 12.70
N ILE A 139 1.25 2.40 11.97
CA ILE A 139 0.07 3.24 12.25
C ILE A 139 -1.12 2.58 11.58
N LEU A 140 -2.07 2.12 12.39
CA LEU A 140 -3.30 1.51 11.91
C LEU A 140 -4.47 2.46 12.16
N GLY A 141 -5.37 2.52 11.17
CA GLY A 141 -6.63 3.25 11.29
C GLY A 141 -7.53 2.65 12.36
N ASP A 142 -8.20 3.49 13.13
CA ASP A 142 -9.16 3.07 14.15
C ASP A 142 -10.52 3.77 13.93
N LYS A 143 -11.41 3.64 14.92
CA LYS A 143 -12.74 4.29 14.92
C LYS A 143 -12.70 5.83 14.89
N ASN A 144 -11.56 6.43 15.18
CA ASN A 144 -11.36 7.89 15.17
C ASN A 144 -10.94 8.38 13.78
N ASN A 145 -10.33 7.54 12.94
CA ASN A 145 -10.10 7.82 11.51
C ASN A 145 -11.44 7.76 10.74
N ARG A 146 -12.24 8.84 10.84
CA ARG A 146 -13.62 8.90 10.30
C ARG A 146 -13.68 9.31 8.83
N ASP A 147 -12.73 10.10 8.36
CA ASP A 147 -12.61 10.45 6.94
C ASP A 147 -12.04 9.24 6.19
N ARG A 148 -12.94 8.51 5.53
CA ARG A 148 -12.65 7.27 4.82
C ARG A 148 -13.22 7.34 3.41
N ILE A 149 -12.38 6.96 2.45
CA ILE A 149 -12.67 7.02 1.02
C ILE A 149 -12.65 5.60 0.47
N ASP A 150 -13.62 5.29 -0.38
CA ASP A 150 -13.61 4.03 -1.11
C ASP A 150 -12.42 3.99 -2.09
N PRO A 151 -11.62 2.91 -2.14
CA PRO A 151 -10.47 2.83 -3.03
C PRO A 151 -10.80 3.12 -4.50
N GLY A 152 -11.99 2.75 -4.98
CA GLY A 152 -12.43 2.97 -6.35
C GLY A 152 -12.69 4.44 -6.70
N ASP A 153 -13.16 5.22 -5.72
CA ASP A 153 -13.45 6.66 -5.89
C ASP A 153 -12.24 7.56 -5.60
N ALA A 154 -11.18 6.99 -5.02
CA ALA A 154 -10.06 7.75 -4.48
C ALA A 154 -9.38 8.67 -5.52
N ILE A 155 -9.11 8.15 -6.72
CA ILE A 155 -8.39 8.91 -7.76
C ILE A 155 -9.32 9.93 -8.42
N ASP A 156 -10.44 9.47 -8.98
CA ASP A 156 -11.31 10.29 -9.84
C ASP A 156 -12.18 11.29 -9.06
N CYS A 157 -12.77 10.84 -7.96
CA CYS A 157 -13.72 11.65 -7.20
C CYS A 157 -13.01 12.50 -6.14
N HIS A 158 -11.96 11.96 -5.52
CA HIS A 158 -11.30 12.60 -4.36
C HIS A 158 -9.90 13.14 -4.65
N GLY A 159 -9.25 12.78 -5.76
CA GLY A 159 -7.88 13.21 -6.05
C GLY A 159 -6.85 12.71 -5.05
N VAL A 160 -7.08 11.52 -4.46
CA VAL A 160 -6.22 10.89 -3.45
C VAL A 160 -5.40 9.77 -4.09
N PHE A 161 -4.13 10.07 -4.35
CA PHE A 161 -3.17 9.13 -4.93
C PHE A 161 -1.74 9.60 -4.66
N ARG A 162 -0.77 8.67 -4.68
CA ARG A 162 0.64 9.03 -4.75
C ARG A 162 1.10 9.11 -6.20
N ASP A 163 0.86 8.07 -6.97
CA ASP A 163 1.23 7.99 -8.38
C ASP A 163 -0.03 7.75 -9.23
N HIS A 164 -0.19 8.43 -10.37
CA HIS A 164 -1.40 8.28 -11.20
C HIS A 164 -1.62 6.86 -11.74
N TRP A 165 -0.54 6.07 -11.81
CA TRP A 165 -0.53 4.70 -12.30
C TRP A 165 -0.55 3.66 -11.16
N GLU A 166 -0.67 4.06 -9.89
CA GLU A 166 -0.56 3.12 -8.76
C GLU A 166 -1.72 2.12 -8.68
N ARG A 167 -2.92 2.53 -9.12
CA ARG A 167 -4.17 1.75 -9.09
C ARG A 167 -4.93 1.98 -10.39
N LYS A 168 -5.71 0.99 -10.82
CA LYS A 168 -6.63 1.18 -11.96
C LYS A 168 -7.80 2.05 -11.52
N ILE A 169 -8.14 3.00 -12.37
CA ILE A 169 -9.39 3.75 -12.25
C ILE A 169 -10.51 2.82 -12.73
N PRO A 170 -11.55 2.56 -11.92
CA PRO A 170 -12.71 1.78 -12.35
C PRO A 170 -13.33 2.43 -13.60
N VAL A 171 -13.54 1.65 -14.66
CA VAL A 171 -14.35 2.10 -15.79
C VAL A 171 -15.78 2.21 -15.28
N LYS A 172 -16.38 3.41 -15.35
CA LYS A 172 -17.80 3.57 -15.05
C LYS A 172 -18.59 3.00 -16.24
N ASP A 173 -19.40 1.99 -15.99
CA ASP A 173 -20.42 1.57 -16.95
C ASP A 173 -21.48 2.68 -17.00
N ASP A 174 -21.65 3.30 -18.17
CA ASP A 174 -22.65 4.36 -18.44
C ASP A 174 -24.09 3.82 -18.43
#